data_AF-X8ECR9-F1
#
_entry.id   AF-X8ECR9-F1
#
_cell.length_a   1.000
_cell.length_b   1.000
_cell.length_c   1.000
_cell.angle_alpha   90.00
_cell.angle_beta   90.00
_cell.angle_gamma   90.00
#
_symmetry.space_group_name_H-M   'P 1'
#
loop_
_entity.id
_entity.type
_entity.pdbx_description
1 polymer ?
#
loop_
_entity_poly.entity_id
_entity_poly.type
_entity_poly.pdbx_seq_one_letter_code
_entity_poly.pdbx_strand_id
1 'polypeptide(L)'
;MADLVAEGARTLTFVRSRRGAELTALAARSRLRDIAPELADKVASYRAGYLAEERSALAHALAEGRLRGLATTNALELGVDIAGWMPW
;
A
#
# COMPACT_ATOMS: atom_id res chain seq x y z
N MET A 1 4.31 -8.86 -2.96
CA MET A 1 3.21 -7.99 -2.49
C MET A 1 1.85 -8.63 -2.73
N ALA A 2 1.48 -8.99 -3.97
CA ALA A 2 0.16 -9.58 -4.25
C ALA A 2 -0.13 -10.84 -3.41
N ASP A 3 0.79 -11.81 -3.41
CA ASP A 3 0.57 -13.08 -2.69
C ASP A 3 0.44 -12.84 -1.17
N LEU A 4 1.29 -11.99 -0.59
CA LEU A 4 1.18 -11.58 0.82
C LEU A 4 -0.18 -10.94 1.15
N VAL A 5 -0.68 -10.07 0.26
CA VAL A 5 -2.00 -9.44 0.42
C VAL A 5 -3.11 -10.50 0.33
N ALA A 6 -3.00 -11.46 -0.59
CA ALA A 6 -3.95 -12.56 -0.73
C ALA A 6 -3.97 -13.49 0.50
N GLU A 7 -2.82 -13.69 1.14
CA GLU A 7 -2.68 -14.42 2.41
C GLU A 7 -3.19 -13.62 3.63
N GLY A 8 -3.69 -12.40 3.40
CA GLY A 8 -4.25 -11.56 4.44
C GLY A 8 -3.23 -10.66 5.15
N ALA A 9 -1.97 -10.61 4.73
CA ALA A 9 -0.99 -9.70 5.32
C ALA A 9 -1.26 -8.24 4.92
N ARG A 10 -1.06 -7.31 5.86
CA ARG A 10 -0.92 -5.87 5.56
C ARG A 10 0.51 -5.61 5.10
N THR A 11 0.67 -5.10 3.89
CA THR A 11 1.97 -5.04 3.21
C THR A 11 2.36 -3.61 2.83
N LEU A 12 3.54 -3.19 3.26
CA LEU A 12 4.23 -1.98 2.80
C LEU A 12 5.43 -2.39 1.95
N THR A 13 5.48 -1.97 0.69
CA THR A 13 6.56 -2.29 -0.24
C THR A 13 7.36 -1.04 -0.57
N PHE A 14 8.64 -1.02 -0.20
CA PHE A 14 9.54 0.09 -0.49
C PHE A 14 10.25 -0.11 -1.83
N VAL A 15 10.28 0.93 -2.66
CA VAL A 15 10.92 0.91 -3.97
C VAL A 15 11.71 2.20 -4.21
N ARG A 16 12.69 2.16 -5.12
CA ARG A 16 13.65 3.25 -5.31
C ARG A 16 13.12 4.45 -6.10
N SER A 17 11.97 4.35 -6.77
CA SER A 17 11.47 5.43 -7.63
C SER A 17 9.94 5.53 -7.64
N ARG A 18 9.42 6.73 -7.92
CA ARG A 18 7.97 7.00 -7.99
C ARG A 18 7.29 6.11 -9.04
N ARG A 19 7.90 6.01 -10.23
CA ARG A 19 7.47 5.11 -11.30
C ARG A 19 7.49 3.65 -10.85
N GLY A 20 8.51 3.25 -10.08
CA GLY A 20 8.57 1.92 -9.49
C GLY A 20 7.41 1.63 -8.55
N ALA A 21 6.97 2.62 -7.75
CA ALA A 21 5.86 2.46 -6.81
C ALA A 21 4.54 2.23 -7.53
N GLU A 22 4.30 3.03 -8.57
CA GLU A 22 3.12 2.89 -9.44
C GLU A 22 3.09 1.54 -10.14
N LEU A 23 4.20 1.14 -10.78
CA LEU A 23 4.30 -0.15 -11.48
C LEU A 23 4.15 -1.33 -10.52
N THR A 24 4.72 -1.25 -9.32
CA THR A 24 4.61 -2.31 -8.31
C THR A 24 3.15 -2.48 -7.85
N ALA A 25 2.46 -1.36 -7.58
CA ALA A 25 1.04 -1.40 -7.24
C ALA A 25 0.19 -1.93 -8.40
N LEU A 26 0.44 -1.46 -9.64
CA LEU A 26 -0.27 -1.93 -10.83
C LEU A 26 -0.09 -3.43 -11.06
N ALA A 27 1.14 -3.93 -10.98
CA ALA A 27 1.45 -5.35 -11.14
C ALA A 27 0.75 -6.19 -10.08
N ALA A 28 0.75 -5.73 -8.83
CA ALA A 28 0.05 -6.44 -7.76
C ALA A 28 -1.47 -6.44 -7.95
N ARG A 29 -2.08 -5.31 -8.35
CA ARG A 29 -3.50 -5.25 -8.71
C ARG A 29 -3.84 -6.16 -9.88
N SER A 30 -2.96 -6.26 -10.88
CA SER A 30 -3.13 -7.20 -12.00
C SER A 30 -3.18 -8.63 -11.50
N ARG A 31 -2.19 -9.04 -10.70
CA ARG A 31 -2.14 -10.40 -10.17
C ARG A 31 -3.32 -10.71 -9.24
N LEU A 32 -3.73 -9.77 -8.39
CA LEU A 32 -4.88 -9.93 -7.51
C LEU A 32 -6.19 -10.08 -8.29
N ARG A 33 -6.36 -9.40 -9.43
CA ARG A 33 -7.53 -9.62 -10.29
C ARG A 33 -7.66 -11.06 -10.78
N ASP A 34 -6.56 -11.80 -10.86
CA ASP A 34 -6.58 -13.21 -11.28
C ASP A 34 -6.82 -14.18 -10.11
N ILE A 35 -6.30 -13.86 -8.91
CA ILE A 35 -6.26 -14.82 -7.77
C ILE A 35 -7.16 -14.46 -6.58
N ALA A 36 -7.51 -13.18 -6.41
CA ALA A 36 -8.34 -12.65 -5.32
C ALA A 36 -8.94 -11.29 -5.72
N PRO A 37 -9.90 -11.26 -6.66
CA PRO A 37 -10.39 -10.03 -7.31
C PRO A 37 -10.88 -8.96 -6.32
N GLU A 38 -11.49 -9.39 -5.21
CA GLU A 38 -12.00 -8.54 -4.14
C GLU A 38 -10.91 -7.78 -3.36
N LEU A 39 -9.64 -8.15 -3.54
CA LEU A 39 -8.50 -7.48 -2.93
C LEU A 39 -7.77 -6.53 -3.89
N ALA A 40 -8.08 -6.55 -5.18
CA ALA A 40 -7.38 -5.76 -6.18
C ALA A 40 -7.46 -4.25 -5.87
N ASP A 41 -8.63 -3.75 -5.47
CA ASP A 41 -8.81 -2.33 -5.13
C ASP A 41 -8.24 -1.95 -3.75
N LYS A 42 -7.75 -2.92 -2.98
CA LYS A 42 -7.12 -2.69 -1.67
C LYS A 42 -5.61 -2.46 -1.76
N VAL A 43 -5.08 -2.24 -2.96
CA VAL A 43 -3.67 -1.96 -3.21
C VAL A 43 -3.48 -0.60 -3.88
N ALA A 44 -2.69 0.26 -3.24
CA ALA A 44 -2.39 1.60 -3.73
C ALA A 44 -0.88 1.83 -3.91
N SER A 45 -0.53 2.97 -4.52
CA SER A 45 0.83 3.51 -4.53
C SER A 45 0.86 4.88 -3.88
N TYR A 46 1.92 5.17 -3.14
CA TYR A 46 2.26 6.50 -2.64
C TYR A 46 3.57 6.98 -3.26
N ARG A 47 3.64 8.27 -3.58
CA ARG A 47 4.84 8.92 -4.12
C ARG A 47 4.99 10.32 -3.53
N ALA A 48 6.23 10.76 -3.35
CA ALA A 48 6.51 12.14 -2.96
C ALA A 48 5.86 13.12 -3.97
N GLY A 49 5.15 14.12 -3.46
CA GLY A 49 4.41 15.12 -4.26
C GLY A 49 2.88 15.03 -4.16
N TYR A 50 2.33 14.06 -3.40
CA TYR A 50 0.92 14.09 -3.02
C TYR A 50 0.66 15.21 -1.99
N LEU A 51 -0.53 15.77 -2.06
CA LEU A 51 -1.03 16.75 -1.10
C LEU A 51 -1.15 16.12 0.31
N ALA A 52 -1.18 16.97 1.34
CA ALA A 52 -1.25 16.50 2.72
C ALA A 52 -2.51 15.68 3.00
N GLU A 53 -3.61 16.06 2.35
CA GLU A 53 -4.91 15.40 2.44
C GLU A 53 -4.87 14.00 1.80
N GLU A 54 -4.23 13.87 0.64
CA GLU A 54 -4.05 12.58 -0.04
C GLU A 54 -3.19 11.62 0.80
N ARG A 55 -2.15 12.14 1.46
CA ARG A 55 -1.35 11.35 2.41
C ARG A 55 -2.17 10.88 3.59
N SER A 56 -2.92 11.79 4.21
CA SER A 56 -3.77 11.49 5.36
C SER A 56 -4.82 10.42 5.01
N ALA A 57 -5.46 10.55 3.85
CA ALA A 57 -6.44 9.57 3.38
C ALA A 57 -5.82 8.16 3.20
N LEU A 58 -4.61 8.06 2.63
CA LEU A 58 -3.90 6.79 2.48
C LEU A 58 -3.49 6.18 3.82
N ALA A 59 -2.96 7.00 4.74
CA ALA A 59 -2.57 6.56 6.08
C ALA A 59 -3.77 6.03 6.87
N HIS A 60 -4.88 6.76 6.83
CA HIS A 60 -6.13 6.36 7.47
C HIS A 60 -6.71 5.08 6.84
N ALA A 61 -6.68 4.95 5.51
CA ALA A 61 -7.12 3.74 4.83
C ALA A 61 -6.28 2.50 5.18
N LEU A 62 -4.98 2.66 5.41
CA LEU A 62 -4.11 1.60 5.90
C LEU A 62 -4.43 1.23 7.36
N ALA A 63 -4.62 2.23 8.23
CA ALA A 63 -4.95 2.03 9.63
C ALA A 63 -6.27 1.26 9.82
N GLU A 64 -7.30 1.62 9.06
CA GLU A 64 -8.62 0.97 9.08
C GLU A 64 -8.66 -0.36 8.30
N GLY A 65 -7.57 -0.74 7.63
CA GLY A 65 -7.50 -1.95 6.83
C GLY A 65 -8.31 -1.92 5.52
N ARG A 66 -8.82 -0.75 5.11
CA ARG A 66 -9.42 -0.52 3.79
C ARG A 66 -8.40 -0.70 2.67
N LEU A 67 -7.14 -0.32 2.92
CA LEU A 67 -5.98 -0.72 2.13
C LEU A 67 -5.25 -1.88 2.83
N ARG A 68 -4.82 -2.86 2.03
CA ARG A 68 -4.02 -4.01 2.46
C ARG A 68 -2.60 -3.98 1.90
N GLY A 69 -2.38 -3.26 0.79
CA GLY A 69 -1.06 -3.09 0.19
C GLY A 69 -0.77 -1.64 -0.18
N LEU A 70 0.44 -1.18 0.12
CA LEU A 70 0.93 0.11 -0.36
C LEU A 70 2.37 -0.02 -0.89
N ALA A 71 2.58 0.35 -2.15
CA ALA A 71 3.92 0.53 -2.71
C ALA A 71 4.36 1.99 -2.57
N THR A 72 5.56 2.25 -2.06
CA THR A 72 6.03 3.61 -1.79
C THR A 72 7.55 3.79 -1.93
N THR A 73 7.98 5.02 -2.23
CA THR A 73 9.38 5.45 -2.09
C THR A 73 9.75 5.87 -0.66
N ASN A 74 8.78 6.30 0.13
CA ASN A 74 8.95 6.77 1.51
C ASN A 74 7.64 6.55 2.29
N ALA A 75 7.70 6.00 3.51
CA ALA A 75 6.52 5.84 4.37
C ALA A 75 6.45 6.88 5.50
N LEU A 76 7.55 7.57 5.80
CA LEU A 76 7.64 8.52 6.91
C LEU A 76 6.70 9.72 6.71
N GLU A 77 6.54 10.18 5.47
CA GLU A 77 5.64 11.28 5.12
C GLU A 77 4.15 10.94 5.25
N LEU A 78 3.80 9.65 5.27
CA LEU A 78 2.43 9.21 5.52
C LEU A 78 2.09 9.21 7.02
N GLY A 79 3.06 9.47 7.91
CA GLY A 79 2.84 9.33 9.35
C GLY A 79 2.51 7.89 9.77
N VAL A 80 2.84 6.91 8.91
CA VAL A 80 2.72 5.49 9.25
C VAL A 80 3.81 5.17 10.26
N ASP A 81 3.44 5.06 11.51
CA ASP A 81 4.29 4.46 12.53
C ASP A 81 4.40 2.96 12.24
N ILE A 82 5.53 2.56 11.66
CA ILE A 82 5.83 1.16 11.32
C ILE A 82 5.91 0.31 12.61
N ALA A 83 6.12 0.93 13.79
CA ALA A 83 6.12 0.24 15.07
C ALA A 83 4.69 -0.13 15.56
N GLY A 84 3.65 0.62 15.17
CA GLY A 84 2.25 0.39 15.56
C GLY A 84 1.52 -0.69 14.76
N TRP A 85 2.21 -1.40 13.86
CA TRP A 85 1.61 -2.39 12.94
C TRP A 85 1.55 -3.83 13.48
N MET A 86 2.04 -4.09 14.70
CA MET A 86 1.81 -5.34 15.42
C MET A 86 0.90 -5.10 16.63
N PRO A 87 -0.19 -5.88 16.80
CA PRO A 87 -0.95 -5.87 18.03
C PRO A 87 -0.18 -6.66 19.09
N TRP A 88 0.19 -5.99 20.18
CA TRP A 88 0.19 -6.55 21.52
C TRP A 88 -0.66 -5.65 22.39
#